data_AF-A0A356N930-F1
#
_entry.id   AF-A0A356N930-F1
#
_cell.length_a   1.000
_cell.length_b   1.000
_cell.length_c   1.000
_cell.angle_alpha   90.00
_cell.angle_beta   90.00
_cell.angle_gamma   90.00
#
_symmetry.space_group_name_H-M   'P 1'
#
loop_
_entity.id
_entity.type
_entity.pdbx_description
1 polymer ?
#
loop_
_entity_poly.entity_id
_entity_poly.type
_entity_poly.pdbx_seq_one_letter_code
_entity_poly.pdbx_strand_id
1 'polypeptide(L)'
;MEIPRHWRLKQQRYQLIGEKCPHCEELIFPPRDICPGVGCGQNTFTLPLISRTEKKYYNEKGIAVTERVKSTRMDVKELVYS
;
A
#
# COMPACT_ATOMS: atom_id res chain seq x y z
N MET A 1 1.05 -12.57 24.70
CA MET A 1 0.48 -13.22 23.49
C MET A 1 0.56 -12.25 22.31
N GLU A 2 1.57 -12.36 21.45
CA GLU A 2 1.80 -11.41 20.33
C GLU A 2 1.26 -11.90 18.97
N ILE A 3 0.77 -13.13 18.89
CA ILE A 3 0.35 -13.80 17.64
C ILE A 3 -0.65 -12.96 16.82
N PRO A 4 -1.73 -12.38 17.40
CA PRO A 4 -2.68 -11.57 16.63
C PRO A 4 -2.09 -10.27 16.08
N ARG A 5 -1.02 -9.75 16.71
CA ARG A 5 -0.31 -8.56 16.23
C ARG A 5 0.50 -8.90 14.98
N HIS A 6 1.18 -10.05 14.97
CA HIS A 6 1.92 -10.51 13.81
C HIS A 6 0.99 -10.78 12.62
N TRP A 7 -0.19 -11.35 12.83
CA TRP A 7 -1.15 -11.62 11.76
C TRP A 7 -1.66 -10.33 11.10
N ARG A 8 -2.11 -9.36 11.90
CA ARG A 8 -2.60 -8.06 11.38
C ARG A 8 -1.54 -7.27 10.63
N LEU A 9 -0.27 -7.37 11.02
CA LEU A 9 0.82 -6.59 10.41
C LEU A 9 1.58 -7.35 9.31
N LYS A 10 1.25 -8.62 9.05
CA LYS A 10 2.02 -9.50 8.15
C LYS A 10 2.11 -8.94 6.74
N GLN A 11 0.97 -8.56 6.16
CA GLN A 11 0.91 -8.07 4.77
C GLN A 11 1.72 -6.79 4.60
N GLN A 12 1.46 -5.75 5.41
CA GLN A 12 2.17 -4.48 5.33
C GLN A 12 3.70 -4.62 5.55
N ARG A 13 4.14 -5.49 6.46
CA ARG A 13 5.57 -5.67 6.75
C ARG A 13 6.29 -6.46 5.67
N TYR A 14 5.69 -7.54 5.17
CA TYR A 14 6.34 -8.41 4.17
C TYR A 14 6.30 -7.85 2.76
N GLN A 15 5.32 -7.00 2.45
CA GLN A 15 5.22 -6.32 1.16
C GLN A 15 5.76 -4.89 1.19
N LEU A 16 6.28 -4.42 2.34
CA LEU A 16 6.72 -3.04 2.56
C LEU A 16 5.68 -2.00 2.12
N ILE A 17 4.40 -2.30 2.38
CA ILE A 17 3.31 -1.39 2.04
C ILE A 17 3.39 -0.22 3.01
N GLY A 18 3.62 0.97 2.47
CA GLY A 18 3.60 2.23 3.19
C GLY A 18 2.77 3.28 2.44
N GLU A 19 2.85 4.51 2.92
CA GLU A 19 2.03 5.62 2.49
C GLU A 19 2.84 6.78 1.94
N LYS A 20 2.34 7.49 0.92
CA LYS A 20 2.87 8.80 0.54
C LYS A 20 1.93 9.89 1.06
N CYS A 21 2.46 10.84 1.82
CA CYS A 21 1.68 11.99 2.27
C CYS A 21 1.32 12.88 1.06
N PRO A 22 0.05 13.28 0.87
CA PRO A 22 -0.32 14.18 -0.24
C PRO A 22 0.17 15.62 -0.05
N HIS A 23 0.57 16.00 1.16
CA HIS A 23 0.89 17.39 1.52
C HIS A 23 2.40 17.67 1.51
N CYS A 24 3.20 16.81 2.13
CA CYS A 24 4.66 16.94 2.15
C CYS A 24 5.37 15.94 1.23
N GLU A 25 4.63 15.07 0.54
CA GLU A 25 5.15 14.03 -0.36
C GLU A 25 6.11 13.01 0.27
N GLU A 26 6.24 13.03 1.59
CA GLU A 26 7.10 12.13 2.34
C GLU A 26 6.58 10.69 2.28
N LEU A 27 7.51 9.75 2.17
CA LEU A 27 7.25 8.32 2.20
C LEU A 27 7.22 7.84 3.65
N ILE A 28 6.11 7.23 4.05
CA ILE A 28 5.80 6.87 5.43
C ILE A 28 5.68 5.35 5.53
N PHE A 29 6.52 4.76 6.38
CA PHE A 29 6.43 3.36 6.74
C PHE A 29 6.69 3.19 8.24
N PRO A 30 5.84 2.48 9.00
CA PRO A 30 4.59 1.80 8.60
C PRO A 30 3.46 2.78 8.24
N PRO A 31 2.40 2.33 7.54
CA PRO A 31 1.20 3.11 7.26
C PRO A 31 0.53 3.62 8.54
N ARG A 32 0.11 4.87 8.54
CA ARG A 32 -0.45 5.61 9.70
C ARG A 32 -1.50 6.58 9.18
N ASP A 33 -2.47 6.98 9.98
CA ASP A 33 -3.50 7.95 9.56
C ASP A 33 -3.01 9.41 9.58
N ILE A 34 -1.92 9.70 10.30
CA ILE A 34 -1.36 11.04 10.51
C ILE A 34 0.11 11.05 10.07
N CYS A 35 0.48 12.05 9.26
CA CYS A 35 1.84 12.24 8.81
C CYS A 35 2.80 12.56 9.98
N PRO A 36 3.90 11.80 10.15
CA PRO A 36 4.92 12.11 11.17
C PRO A 36 5.86 13.26 10.75
N GLY A 37 5.81 13.69 9.49
CA GLY A 37 6.63 14.76 8.96
C GLY A 37 6.44 16.06 9.73
N VAL A 38 7.55 16.68 10.13
CA VAL A 38 7.56 17.93 10.91
C VAL A 38 6.84 19.02 10.13
N GLY A 39 5.83 19.65 10.75
CA GLY A 39 5.07 20.76 10.15
C GLY A 39 3.91 20.34 9.22
N CYS A 40 3.73 19.04 8.96
CA CYS A 40 2.57 18.55 8.21
C CYS A 40 1.41 18.22 9.16
N GLY A 41 1.54 17.20 10.01
CA GLY A 41 0.50 16.77 10.96
C GLY A 41 -0.87 16.48 10.34
N GLN A 42 -0.96 16.45 9.01
CA GLN A 42 -2.18 16.28 8.25
C GLN A 42 -2.42 14.81 7.90
N ASN A 43 -3.66 14.52 7.54
CA ASN A 43 -4.14 13.18 7.25
C ASN A 43 -3.44 12.61 6.01
N THR A 44 -2.92 11.41 6.12
CA THR A 44 -2.23 10.71 5.03
C THR A 44 -3.23 9.84 4.26
N PHE A 45 -4.11 10.46 3.48
CA PHE A 45 -4.94 9.69 2.55
C PHE A 45 -4.07 9.23 1.38
N THR A 46 -3.82 7.93 1.31
CA THR A 46 -2.66 7.40 0.62
C THR A 46 -2.85 7.16 -0.88
N LEU A 47 -1.79 7.47 -1.65
CA LEU A 47 -1.43 6.75 -2.88
C LEU A 47 -0.50 5.56 -2.50
N PRO A 48 -0.94 4.30 -2.61
CA PRO A 48 -0.16 3.16 -2.13
C PRO A 48 1.24 3.14 -2.75
N LEU A 49 2.27 2.90 -1.93
CA LEU A 49 3.65 2.74 -2.40
C LEU A 49 3.89 1.44 -3.20
N ILE A 50 2.84 0.66 -3.45
CA ILE A 50 2.92 -0.55 -4.26
C ILE A 50 3.24 -0.12 -5.69
N SER A 51 4.51 -0.27 -6.07
CA SER A 51 5.07 -0.05 -7.41
C SER A 51 4.48 -0.95 -8.49
N ARG A 52 3.59 -1.87 -8.13
CA ARG A 52 2.98 -2.83 -9.05
C ARG A 52 1.73 -2.25 -9.69
N THR A 53 1.94 -1.33 -10.63
CA THR A 53 0.90 -0.83 -11.54
C THR A 53 0.39 -1.90 -12.51
N GLU A 54 1.02 -3.08 -12.53
CA GLU A 54 0.76 -4.15 -13.49
C GLU A 54 0.44 -5.48 -12.80
N LYS A 55 -0.74 -6.04 -13.10
CA LYS A 55 -1.11 -7.40 -12.72
C LYS A 55 -0.73 -8.35 -13.86
N LYS A 56 0.04 -9.40 -13.57
CA LYS A 56 0.42 -10.44 -14.55
C LYS A 56 -0.53 -11.63 -14.46
N TYR A 57 -1.05 -12.07 -15.59
CA TYR A 57 -1.83 -13.30 -15.73
C TYR A 57 -1.38 -14.10 -16.95
N TYR A 58 -1.74 -15.38 -17.00
CA TYR A 58 -1.47 -16.25 -18.13
C TYR A 58 -2.76 -16.48 -18.91
N ASN A 59 -2.74 -16.28 -20.22
CA ASN A 59 -3.85 -16.66 -21.07
C ASN A 59 -3.84 -18.17 -21.37
N GLU A 60 -4.86 -18.65 -22.08
CA GLU A 60 -5.00 -20.04 -22.53
C GLU A 60 -3.81 -20.58 -23.35
N LYS A 61 -2.97 -19.70 -23.90
CA LYS A 61 -1.76 -20.04 -24.66
C LYS A 61 -0.49 -20.01 -23.81
N GLY A 62 -0.62 -19.80 -22.50
CA GLY A 62 0.51 -19.71 -21.56
C GLY A 62 1.34 -18.43 -21.69
N ILE A 63 0.83 -17.41 -22.39
CA ILE A 63 1.52 -16.13 -22.57
C ILE A 63 1.21 -15.22 -21.38
N ALA A 64 2.24 -14.62 -20.79
CA ALA A 64 2.08 -13.62 -19.74
C ALA A 64 1.49 -12.33 -20.34
N VAL A 65 0.31 -11.95 -19.88
CA VAL A 65 -0.37 -10.70 -20.22
C VAL A 65 -0.33 -9.79 -19.00
N THR A 66 -0.06 -8.50 -19.21
CA THR A 66 -0.04 -7.46 -18.17
C THR A 66 -1.27 -6.58 -18.29
N GLU A 67 -2.00 -6.41 -17.20
CA GLU A 67 -3.07 -5.42 -17.08
C GLU A 67 -2.60 -4.25 -16.22
N ARG A 68 -2.76 -3.02 -16.75
CA ARG A 68 -2.60 -1.82 -15.93
C ARG A 68 -3.75 -1.76 -14.94
N VAL A 69 -3.43 -1.93 -13.66
CA VAL A 69 -4.38 -1.67 -12.59
C VAL A 69 -4.49 -0.14 -12.48
N LYS A 70 -5.68 0.42 -12.74
CA LYS A 70 -5.93 1.84 -12.47
C LYS A 70 -5.59 2.07 -10.99
N SER A 71 -4.76 3.05 -10.70
CA SER A 71 -4.46 3.46 -9.32
C SER A 71 -5.75 4.02 -8.71
N THR A 72 -6.64 3.15 -8.25
CA THR A 72 -7.74 3.56 -7.39
C THR A 72 -7.12 4.10 -6.10
N ARG A 73 -7.64 5.23 -5.63
CA ARG A 73 -7.37 5.76 -4.29
C ARG A 73 -7.91 4.73 -3.29
N MET A 74 -7.12 3.71 -3.01
CA MET A 74 -7.43 2.67 -2.03
C MET A 74 -6.71 3.04 -0.75
N ASP A 75 -7.47 3.12 0.34
CA ASP A 75 -6.87 3.28 1.66
C ASP A 75 -5.99 2.04 1.94
N VAL A 76 -4.82 2.21 2.56
CA VAL A 76 -3.95 1.06 2.90
C VAL A 76 -4.67 0.05 3.78
N LYS A 77 -5.68 0.49 4.55
CA LYS A 77 -6.59 -0.39 5.29
C LYS A 77 -7.33 -1.35 4.36
N GLU A 78 -7.87 -0.89 3.23
CA GLU A 78 -8.55 -1.78 2.26
C GLU A 78 -7.58 -2.76 1.59
N LEU A 79 -6.34 -2.34 1.33
CA LEU A 79 -5.29 -3.23 0.80
C LEU A 79 -4.88 -4.33 1.78
N VAL A 80 -4.88 -4.05 3.09
CA VAL A 80 -4.44 -5.00 4.13
C VAL A 80 -5.53 -6.01 4.51
N TYR A 81 -6.80 -5.72 4.21
CA TYR A 81 -7.95 -6.55 4.57
C TYR A 81 -8.68 -7.19 3.37
N SER A 82 -8.17 -7.03 2.15
CA SER A 82 -8.62 -7.73 0.92
C SER A 82 -7.87 -9.03 0.68
#